data_AF-A0A120IIB2-F1
#
_entry.id   AF-A0A120IIB2-F1
#
_cell.length_a   1.000
_cell.length_b   1.000
_cell.length_c   1.000
_cell.angle_alpha   90.00
_cell.angle_beta   90.00
_cell.angle_gamma   90.00
#
_symmetry.space_group_name_H-M   'P 1'
#
loop_
_entity.id
_entity.type
_entity.pdbx_description
1 polymer ?
#
loop_
_entity_poly.entity_id
_entity_poly.type
_entity_poly.pdbx_seq_one_letter_code
_entity_poly.pdbx_strand_id
1 'polypeptide(L)'
;MAKKTYSFEFIIAVLKQGEAGATAIELHRQHGISPASFFTWRMKFSGMDVAMMEERKKHLLVEALLRRKQANADNKDRALNELNKPSEVARTLLPSAVQKAIKRWKASVRSHTTIEKQKIISLKAIQGIAHAWGGECLSADYVNLLTRVSIRCAKGHYWQCKPSHLITGKFCLICAKDEQKQRDLENIKKIAVARGWQCLTIEYKGCKSAVAWRCKNGHEFTVRPDSISAGFGCMQCFKDRRQKTLAKMQDLAKARGGVCLSERYDAYERLLWQCQRGHRWKAHSRDICRGHWCQQCSSIEKITRSGSPAWIKYGSI
;
A
#
# COMPACT_ATOMS: atom_id res chain seq x y z
N MET A 1 31.69 -1.12 30.42
CA MET A 1 32.96 -1.05 31.19
C MET A 1 34.10 -0.87 30.21
N ALA A 2 34.91 0.19 30.35
CA ALA A 2 36.07 0.40 29.49
C ALA A 2 37.08 -0.73 29.70
N LYS A 3 37.52 -1.38 28.62
CA LYS A 3 38.59 -2.40 28.71
C LYS A 3 39.88 -1.68 29.11
N LYS A 4 40.48 -2.06 30.25
CA LYS A 4 41.82 -1.58 30.63
C LYS A 4 42.81 -1.93 29.52
N THR A 5 43.49 -0.92 28.98
CA THR A 5 44.54 -1.07 27.98
C THR A 5 45.90 -1.11 28.67
N TYR A 6 46.68 -2.16 28.39
CA TYR A 6 48.02 -2.36 28.92
C TYR A 6 49.05 -2.10 27.82
N SER A 7 50.22 -1.56 28.16
CA SER A 7 51.33 -1.40 27.20
C SER A 7 51.91 -2.75 26.80
N PHE A 8 52.50 -2.84 25.60
CA PHE A 8 53.13 -4.08 25.14
C PHE A 8 54.35 -4.46 25.98
N GLU A 9 55.12 -3.48 26.45
CA GLU A 9 56.24 -3.69 27.37
C GLU A 9 55.80 -4.38 28.67
N PHE A 10 54.68 -3.91 29.25
CA PHE A 10 54.11 -4.49 30.45
C PHE A 10 53.60 -5.93 30.21
N ILE A 11 52.94 -6.18 29.07
CA ILE A 11 52.47 -7.52 28.70
C ILE A 11 53.65 -8.48 28.58
N ILE A 12 54.75 -8.09 27.94
CA ILE A 12 55.95 -8.92 27.80
C ILE A 12 56.61 -9.17 29.15
N ALA A 13 56.72 -8.15 30.00
CA ALA A 13 57.28 -8.30 31.34
C ALA A 13 56.53 -9.34 32.18
N VAL A 14 55.19 -9.30 32.13
CA VAL A 14 54.32 -10.29 32.79
C VAL A 14 54.49 -11.68 32.18
N LEU A 15 54.56 -11.81 30.85
CA LEU A 15 54.75 -13.10 30.19
C LEU A 15 56.08 -13.75 30.56
N LYS A 16 57.17 -12.97 30.63
CA LYS A 16 58.49 -13.44 31.07
C LYS A 16 58.47 -13.94 32.52
N GLN A 17 57.75 -13.27 33.42
CA GLN A 17 57.60 -13.75 34.80
C GLN A 17 56.86 -15.10 34.86
N GLY A 18 55.84 -15.28 34.02
CA GLY A 18 55.13 -16.56 33.89
C GLY A 18 55.97 -17.67 33.24
N GLU A 19 56.89 -17.33 32.33
CA GLU A 19 57.87 -18.28 31.76
C GLU A 19 58.96 -18.65 32.78
N ALA A 20 59.32 -17.74 33.67
CA ALA A 20 60.25 -17.97 34.78
C ALA A 20 59.63 -18.75 35.96
N GLY A 21 58.37 -19.18 35.85
CA GLY A 21 57.70 -20.07 36.81
C GLY A 21 56.66 -19.41 37.72
N ALA A 22 56.37 -18.11 37.59
CA ALA A 22 55.34 -17.45 38.39
C ALA A 22 53.93 -17.96 38.04
N THR A 23 53.10 -18.20 39.06
CA THR A 23 51.73 -18.68 38.85
C THR A 23 50.79 -17.54 38.44
N ALA A 24 49.71 -17.87 37.73
CA ALA A 24 48.71 -16.86 37.32
C ALA A 24 48.05 -16.13 38.50
N ILE A 25 48.01 -16.75 39.69
CA ILE A 25 47.50 -16.15 40.94
C ILE A 25 48.50 -15.13 41.51
N GLU A 26 49.80 -15.42 41.46
CA GLU A 26 50.86 -14.49 41.87
C GLU A 26 50.89 -13.26 40.96
N LEU A 27 50.82 -13.48 39.65
CA LEU A 27 50.78 -12.38 38.67
C LEU A 27 49.52 -11.53 38.83
N HIS A 28 48.38 -12.13 39.19
CA HIS A 28 47.16 -11.38 39.52
C HIS A 28 47.34 -10.50 40.76
N ARG A 29 47.94 -11.03 41.83
CA ARG A 29 48.20 -10.28 43.08
C ARG A 29 49.21 -9.15 42.89
N GLN A 30 50.25 -9.36 42.07
CA GLN A 30 51.30 -8.38 41.83
C GLN A 30 50.89 -7.27 40.85
N HIS A 31 50.26 -7.64 39.74
CA HIS A 31 50.03 -6.75 38.59
C HIS A 31 48.55 -6.38 38.40
N GLY A 32 47.65 -6.92 39.21
CA GLY A 32 46.21 -6.66 39.15
C GLY A 32 45.56 -7.15 37.84
N ILE A 33 46.20 -8.07 37.12
CA ILE A 33 45.70 -8.63 35.85
C ILE A 33 44.87 -9.88 36.11
N SER A 34 43.75 -10.08 35.40
CA SER A 34 42.99 -11.32 35.57
C SER A 34 43.77 -12.52 35.01
N PRO A 35 43.68 -13.72 35.63
CA PRO A 35 44.30 -14.94 35.09
C PRO A 35 43.92 -15.21 33.62
N ALA A 36 42.67 -14.92 33.24
CA ALA A 36 42.20 -15.04 31.86
C ALA A 36 42.93 -14.10 30.88
N SER A 37 43.27 -12.88 31.30
CA SER A 37 44.04 -11.92 30.48
C SER A 37 45.45 -12.43 30.24
N PHE A 38 46.09 -12.98 31.28
CA PHE A 38 47.41 -13.58 31.17
C PHE A 38 47.44 -14.75 30.18
N PHE A 39 46.52 -15.72 30.27
CA PHE A 39 46.47 -16.83 29.31
C PHE A 39 46.13 -16.36 27.89
N THR A 40 45.25 -15.36 27.74
CA THR A 40 44.94 -14.77 26.44
C THR A 40 46.16 -14.09 25.81
N TRP A 41 46.97 -13.39 26.62
CA TRP A 41 48.22 -12.81 26.17
C TRP A 41 49.23 -13.89 25.83
N ARG A 42 49.38 -14.93 26.65
CA ARG A 42 50.28 -16.05 26.36
C ARG A 42 49.96 -16.69 25.02
N MET A 43 48.68 -16.97 24.72
CA MET A 43 48.27 -17.52 23.43
C MET A 43 48.52 -16.58 22.24
N LYS A 44 48.44 -15.26 22.45
CA LYS A 44 48.52 -14.27 21.35
C LYS A 44 49.91 -13.73 21.12
N PHE A 45 50.74 -13.66 22.15
CA PHE A 45 51.91 -12.80 22.25
C PHE A 45 53.16 -13.54 22.77
N SER A 46 53.05 -14.83 23.12
CA SER A 46 54.21 -15.65 23.51
C SER A 46 55.27 -15.64 22.41
N GLY A 47 56.53 -15.42 22.80
CA GLY A 47 57.68 -15.36 21.88
C GLY A 47 57.74 -14.14 20.96
N MET A 48 56.90 -13.12 21.15
CA MET A 48 56.95 -11.86 20.39
C MET A 48 57.62 -10.75 21.19
N ASP A 49 58.43 -9.94 20.53
CA ASP A 49 58.95 -8.69 21.11
C ASP A 49 57.96 -7.52 20.90
N VAL A 50 58.29 -6.35 21.47
CA VAL A 50 57.45 -5.14 21.38
C VAL A 50 57.24 -4.71 19.93
N ALA A 51 58.30 -4.73 19.12
CA ALA A 51 58.26 -4.29 17.73
C ALA A 51 57.33 -5.18 16.89
N MET A 52 57.39 -6.50 17.09
CA MET A 52 56.49 -7.47 16.43
C MET A 52 55.02 -7.25 16.84
N MET A 53 54.74 -6.92 18.10
CA MET A 53 53.37 -6.61 18.55
C MET A 53 52.84 -5.30 17.96
N GLU A 54 53.68 -4.27 17.86
CA GLU A 54 53.32 -3.01 17.23
C GLU A 54 53.05 -3.15 15.74
N GLU A 55 53.90 -3.91 15.03
CA GLU A 55 53.73 -4.17 13.61
C GLU A 55 52.44 -4.96 13.34
N ARG A 56 52.16 -5.98 14.17
CA ARG A 56 50.90 -6.72 14.10
C ARG A 56 49.69 -5.83 14.35
N LYS A 57 49.77 -4.88 15.29
CA LYS A 57 48.70 -3.90 15.54
C LYS A 57 48.47 -2.99 14.32
N LYS A 58 49.54 -2.51 13.68
CA LYS A 58 49.46 -1.71 12.44
C LYS A 58 48.79 -2.50 11.32
N HIS A 59 49.20 -3.75 11.11
CA HIS A 59 48.61 -4.62 10.10
C HIS A 59 47.10 -4.79 10.29
N LEU A 60 46.66 -5.09 11.52
CA LEU A 60 45.23 -5.23 11.84
C LEU A 60 44.44 -3.93 11.63
N LEU A 61 45.03 -2.76 11.89
CA LEU A 61 44.40 -1.47 11.61
C LEU A 61 44.24 -1.24 10.11
N VAL A 62 45.27 -1.56 9.32
CA VAL A 62 45.23 -1.45 7.85
C VAL A 62 44.17 -2.39 7.28
N GLU A 63 44.11 -3.65 7.72
CA GLU A 63 43.08 -4.59 7.30
C GLU A 63 41.66 -4.11 7.66
N ALA A 64 41.47 -3.56 8.86
CA ALA A 64 40.18 -3.02 9.28
C ALA A 64 39.75 -1.81 8.41
N LEU A 65 40.69 -0.93 8.07
CA LEU A 65 40.46 0.19 7.16
C LEU A 65 40.10 -0.29 5.75
N LEU A 66 40.81 -1.31 5.24
CA LEU A 66 40.53 -1.91 3.93
C LEU A 66 39.14 -2.57 3.90
N ARG A 67 38.78 -3.34 4.92
CA ARG A 67 37.43 -3.92 5.06
C ARG A 67 36.35 -2.85 5.10
N ARG A 68 36.58 -1.74 5.81
CA ARG A 68 35.64 -0.61 5.84
C ARG A 68 35.51 0.07 4.48
N LYS A 69 36.60 0.24 3.74
CA LYS A 69 36.58 0.78 2.37
C LYS A 69 35.82 -0.14 1.41
N GLN A 70 36.05 -1.45 1.48
CA GLN A 70 35.32 -2.47 0.69
C GLN A 70 33.83 -2.46 1.03
N ALA A 71 33.45 -2.53 2.30
CA ALA A 71 32.04 -2.47 2.70
C ALA A 71 31.34 -1.18 2.24
N ASN A 72 32.04 -0.04 2.24
CA ASN A 72 31.52 1.22 1.69
C ASN A 72 31.37 1.18 0.16
N ALA A 73 32.29 0.53 -0.55
CA ALA A 73 32.21 0.32 -1.99
C ALA A 73 31.05 -0.62 -2.35
N ASP A 74 30.92 -1.75 -1.66
CA ASP A 74 29.83 -2.72 -1.86
C ASP A 74 28.45 -2.08 -1.57
N ASN A 75 28.36 -1.25 -0.53
CA ASN A 75 27.13 -0.52 -0.21
C ASN A 75 26.80 0.53 -1.27
N LYS A 76 27.82 1.19 -1.84
CA LYS A 76 27.67 2.13 -2.96
C LYS A 76 27.18 1.41 -4.23
N ASP A 77 27.77 0.26 -4.57
CA ASP A 77 27.39 -0.53 -5.73
C ASP A 77 25.99 -1.16 -5.56
N ARG A 78 25.65 -1.58 -4.35
CA ARG A 78 24.30 -2.04 -4.01
C ARG A 78 23.26 -0.92 -4.11
N ALA A 79 23.58 0.28 -3.64
CA ALA A 79 22.72 1.45 -3.80
C ALA A 79 22.57 1.86 -5.27
N LEU A 80 23.63 1.79 -6.07
CA LEU A 80 23.60 2.00 -7.52
C LEU A 80 22.75 0.94 -8.24
N ASN A 81 22.83 -0.33 -7.84
CA ASN A 81 22.02 -1.41 -8.39
C ASN A 81 20.55 -1.33 -7.96
N GLU A 82 20.25 -0.90 -6.74
CA GLU A 82 18.87 -0.62 -6.31
C GLU A 82 18.26 0.58 -7.04
N LEU A 83 19.05 1.62 -7.33
CA LEU A 83 18.64 2.74 -8.18
C LEU A 83 18.47 2.33 -9.65
N ASN A 84 19.20 1.31 -10.11
CA ASN A 84 19.12 0.78 -11.48
C ASN A 84 18.11 -0.34 -11.67
N LYS A 85 17.53 -0.92 -10.61
CA LYS A 85 16.36 -1.80 -10.72
C LYS A 85 15.20 -0.96 -11.26
N PRO A 86 14.80 -1.14 -12.52
CA PRO A 86 13.56 -0.53 -12.94
C PRO A 86 12.45 -1.26 -12.22
N SER A 87 11.63 -0.53 -11.47
CA SER A 87 10.23 -0.90 -11.38
C SER A 87 9.75 -0.99 -12.83
N GLU A 88 9.55 -2.21 -13.33
CA GLU A 88 8.92 -2.47 -14.63
C GLU A 88 7.58 -1.72 -14.75
N VAL A 89 6.94 -1.44 -13.61
CA VAL A 89 5.69 -0.71 -13.49
C VAL A 89 5.85 0.82 -13.68
N ALA A 90 7.03 1.39 -13.45
CA ALA A 90 7.24 2.85 -13.55
C ALA A 90 7.59 3.33 -14.98
N ARG A 91 8.18 2.46 -15.82
CA ARG A 91 8.58 2.84 -17.19
C ARG A 91 7.39 3.09 -18.13
N THR A 92 6.24 2.52 -17.82
CA THR A 92 5.02 2.59 -18.66
C THR A 92 4.20 3.87 -18.46
N LEU A 93 4.56 4.73 -17.49
CA LEU A 93 3.78 5.93 -17.10
C LEU A 93 4.45 7.28 -17.44
N LEU A 94 5.64 7.26 -18.04
CA LEU A 94 6.36 8.49 -18.41
C LEU A 94 5.88 9.02 -19.77
N PRO A 95 5.69 10.34 -19.95
CA PRO A 95 5.37 10.92 -21.26
C PRO A 95 6.38 10.50 -22.34
N SER A 96 5.91 10.23 -23.56
CA SER A 96 6.76 9.77 -24.68
C SER A 96 7.96 10.68 -24.94
N ALA A 97 7.78 12.00 -24.77
CA ALA A 97 8.86 12.99 -24.88
C ALA A 97 9.98 12.78 -23.86
N VAL A 98 9.63 12.44 -22.61
CA VAL A 98 10.57 12.19 -21.50
C VAL A 98 11.33 10.89 -21.74
N GLN A 99 10.65 9.83 -22.20
CA GLN A 99 11.30 8.56 -22.55
C GLN A 99 12.35 8.73 -23.66
N LYS A 100 12.03 9.52 -24.69
CA LYS A 100 12.97 9.86 -25.78
C LYS A 100 14.17 10.65 -25.27
N ALA A 101 13.95 11.61 -24.37
CA ALA A 101 15.03 12.40 -23.76
C ALA A 101 15.98 11.52 -22.93
N ILE A 102 15.43 10.62 -22.10
CA ILE A 102 16.23 9.67 -21.29
C ILE A 102 17.03 8.72 -22.18
N LYS A 103 16.44 8.21 -23.27
CA LYS A 103 17.13 7.32 -24.22
C LYS A 103 18.32 8.02 -24.89
N ARG A 104 18.15 9.29 -25.30
CA ARG A 104 19.22 10.12 -25.87
C ARG A 104 20.36 10.34 -24.88
N TRP A 105 20.04 10.64 -23.62
CA TRP A 105 21.05 10.80 -22.57
C TRP A 105 21.83 9.50 -22.27
N LYS A 106 21.13 8.36 -22.13
CA LYS A 106 21.80 7.07 -21.91
C LYS A 106 22.74 6.66 -23.06
N ALA A 107 22.48 7.13 -24.27
CA ALA A 107 23.36 6.93 -25.41
C ALA A 107 24.61 7.83 -25.36
N SER A 108 24.49 9.06 -24.83
CA SER A 108 25.59 10.04 -24.78
C SER A 108 26.61 9.81 -23.66
N VAL A 109 26.31 8.99 -22.65
CA VAL A 109 27.20 8.74 -21.49
C VAL A 109 28.29 7.69 -21.78
N ARG A 110 28.32 7.08 -22.97
CA ARG A 110 29.25 5.97 -23.30
C ARG A 110 30.61 6.37 -23.90
N SER A 111 30.95 7.66 -23.96
CA SER A 111 32.23 8.12 -24.54
C SER A 111 33.28 8.41 -23.47
N HIS A 112 34.54 8.04 -23.72
CA HIS A 112 35.71 8.44 -22.92
C HIS A 112 35.89 9.98 -22.96
N THR A 113 35.26 10.68 -22.03
CA THR A 113 35.34 12.15 -21.88
C THR A 113 35.84 12.54 -20.49
N THR A 114 36.53 13.67 -20.38
CA THR A 114 36.95 14.25 -19.10
C THR A 114 35.76 14.55 -18.18
N ILE A 115 35.99 14.46 -16.86
CA ILE A 115 34.97 14.66 -15.80
C ILE A 115 34.16 15.95 -16.01
N GLU A 116 34.83 17.03 -16.41
CA GLU A 116 34.19 18.34 -16.60
C GLU A 116 33.26 18.37 -17.82
N LYS A 117 33.66 17.76 -18.94
CA LYS A 117 32.79 17.60 -20.12
C LYS A 117 31.59 16.71 -19.80
N GLN A 118 31.77 15.69 -18.97
CA GLN A 118 30.69 14.79 -18.56
C GLN A 118 29.65 15.49 -17.67
N LYS A 119 30.05 16.43 -16.81
CA LYS A 119 29.13 17.27 -16.02
C LYS A 119 28.27 18.15 -16.91
N ILE A 120 28.88 18.81 -17.91
CA ILE A 120 28.17 19.68 -18.86
C ILE A 120 27.14 18.88 -19.68
N ILE A 121 27.51 17.70 -20.18
CA ILE A 121 26.60 16.80 -20.91
C ILE A 121 25.43 16.37 -20.02
N SER A 122 25.72 16.03 -18.76
CA SER A 122 24.70 15.59 -17.80
C SER A 122 23.75 16.72 -17.40
N LEU A 123 24.25 17.95 -17.24
CA LEU A 123 23.42 19.12 -16.97
C LEU A 123 22.45 19.41 -18.13
N LYS A 124 22.95 19.44 -19.38
CA LYS A 124 22.14 19.63 -20.58
C LYS A 124 21.06 18.55 -20.71
N ALA A 125 21.39 17.32 -20.35
CA ALA A 125 20.42 16.23 -20.36
C ALA A 125 19.31 16.42 -19.31
N ILE A 126 19.65 16.87 -18.09
CA ILE A 126 18.66 17.16 -17.05
C ILE A 126 17.76 18.33 -17.45
N GLN A 127 18.34 19.38 -18.02
CA GLN A 127 17.57 20.51 -18.59
C GLN A 127 16.63 20.03 -19.69
N GLY A 128 17.09 19.19 -20.61
CA GLY A 128 16.26 18.60 -21.66
C GLY A 128 15.13 17.71 -21.13
N ILE A 129 15.38 16.94 -20.06
CA ILE A 129 14.35 16.15 -19.38
C ILE A 129 13.32 17.08 -18.72
N ALA A 130 13.77 18.13 -18.02
CA ALA A 130 12.86 19.10 -17.40
C ALA A 130 11.96 19.81 -18.43
N HIS A 131 12.51 20.21 -19.58
CA HIS A 131 11.74 20.74 -20.70
C HIS A 131 10.76 19.73 -21.30
N ALA A 132 11.16 18.47 -21.44
CA ALA A 132 10.27 17.41 -21.93
C ALA A 132 9.07 17.16 -20.99
N TRP A 133 9.20 17.50 -19.71
CA TRP A 133 8.11 17.50 -18.75
C TRP A 133 7.27 18.79 -18.75
N GLY A 134 7.61 19.78 -19.59
CA GLY A 134 6.97 21.09 -19.61
C GLY A 134 7.40 21.97 -18.44
N GLY A 135 8.63 21.86 -17.97
CA GLY A 135 9.21 22.76 -16.98
C GLY A 135 10.64 23.15 -17.32
N GLU A 136 11.37 23.65 -16.33
CA GLU A 136 12.70 24.21 -16.50
C GLU A 136 13.57 23.88 -15.29
N CYS A 137 14.84 23.55 -15.56
CA CYS A 137 15.85 23.36 -14.52
C CYS A 137 16.57 24.68 -14.29
N LEU A 138 16.50 25.20 -13.06
CA LEU A 138 17.08 26.48 -12.66
C LEU A 138 18.54 26.35 -12.17
N SER A 139 19.03 25.13 -11.98
CA SER A 139 20.41 24.89 -11.57
C SER A 139 21.38 25.13 -12.73
N ALA A 140 22.40 25.96 -12.50
CA ALA A 140 23.46 26.27 -13.46
C ALA A 140 24.55 25.19 -13.52
N ASP A 141 24.67 24.35 -12.46
CA ASP A 141 25.72 23.35 -12.33
C ASP A 141 25.18 21.96 -12.00
N TYR A 142 25.90 20.94 -12.48
CA TYR A 142 25.62 19.54 -12.17
C TYR A 142 26.79 18.91 -11.43
N VAL A 143 26.52 18.42 -10.22
CA VAL A 143 27.51 17.75 -9.38
C VAL A 143 27.43 16.23 -9.55
N ASN A 144 26.27 15.63 -9.30
CA ASN A 144 26.00 14.20 -9.47
C ASN A 144 24.47 13.92 -9.39
N LEU A 145 24.06 12.66 -9.58
CA LEU A 145 22.66 12.24 -9.56
C LEU A 145 21.97 12.28 -8.18
N LEU A 146 22.74 12.46 -7.10
CA LEU A 146 22.25 12.50 -5.72
C LEU A 146 22.15 13.93 -5.17
N THR A 147 22.89 14.87 -5.76
CA THR A 147 22.80 16.30 -5.45
C THR A 147 21.49 16.86 -5.97
N ARG A 148 20.81 17.66 -5.15
CA ARG A 148 19.52 18.23 -5.50
C ARG A 148 19.69 19.33 -6.55
N VAL A 149 18.82 19.34 -7.55
CA VAL A 149 18.68 20.40 -8.55
C VAL A 149 17.36 21.13 -8.34
N SER A 150 17.34 22.41 -8.67
CA SER A 150 16.18 23.29 -8.55
C SER A 150 15.38 23.29 -9.84
N ILE A 151 14.06 23.11 -9.75
CA ILE A 151 13.18 22.94 -10.91
C ILE A 151 11.91 23.75 -10.75
N ARG A 152 11.39 24.24 -11.87
CA ARG A 152 10.11 24.92 -12.00
C ARG A 152 9.23 24.22 -13.04
N CYS A 153 7.95 24.01 -12.77
CA CYS A 153 7.01 23.50 -13.78
C CYS A 153 6.31 24.63 -14.56
N ALA A 154 5.61 24.30 -15.66
CA ALA A 154 4.81 25.26 -16.43
C ALA A 154 3.80 26.06 -15.60
N LYS A 155 3.25 25.48 -14.52
CA LYS A 155 2.33 26.18 -13.60
C LYS A 155 3.04 27.10 -12.58
N GLY A 156 4.36 27.23 -12.67
CA GLY A 156 5.16 28.09 -11.79
C GLY A 156 5.55 27.48 -10.44
N HIS A 157 5.20 26.21 -10.17
CA HIS A 157 5.61 25.57 -8.92
C HIS A 157 7.12 25.32 -8.90
N TYR A 158 7.76 25.71 -7.79
CA TYR A 158 9.19 25.53 -7.54
C TYR A 158 9.44 24.42 -6.52
N TRP A 159 10.41 23.55 -6.79
CA TRP A 159 10.90 22.57 -5.81
C TRP A 159 12.35 22.15 -6.10
N GLN A 160 12.96 21.48 -5.12
CA GLN A 160 14.28 20.87 -5.26
C GLN A 160 14.17 19.34 -5.22
N CYS A 161 14.77 18.65 -6.19
CA CYS A 161 14.79 17.19 -6.22
C CYS A 161 16.09 16.63 -6.76
N LYS A 162 16.32 15.33 -6.51
CA LYS A 162 17.44 14.61 -7.12
C LYS A 162 17.16 14.36 -8.61
N PRO A 163 18.15 14.49 -9.51
CA PRO A 163 17.99 14.16 -10.93
C PRO A 163 17.38 12.78 -11.20
N SER A 164 17.66 11.79 -10.35
CA SER A 164 17.04 10.46 -10.45
C SER A 164 15.51 10.49 -10.40
N HIS A 165 14.89 11.40 -9.64
CA HIS A 165 13.43 11.51 -9.54
C HIS A 165 12.77 12.03 -10.82
N LEU A 166 13.50 12.78 -11.65
CA LEU A 166 12.99 13.26 -12.95
C LEU A 166 12.88 12.14 -13.97
N ILE A 167 13.62 11.06 -13.75
CA ILE A 167 13.77 9.93 -14.65
C ILE A 167 12.76 8.83 -14.29
N THR A 168 12.37 8.70 -13.01
CA THR A 168 11.59 7.57 -12.50
C THR A 168 10.22 7.94 -11.93
N GLY A 169 9.84 9.23 -11.90
CA GLY A 169 8.71 9.70 -11.11
C GLY A 169 7.76 10.69 -11.79
N LYS A 170 6.89 11.30 -10.97
CA LYS A 170 6.01 12.41 -11.36
C LYS A 170 6.80 13.72 -11.24
N PHE A 171 6.77 14.54 -12.30
CA PHE A 171 7.54 15.78 -12.36
C PHE A 171 7.19 16.78 -11.27
N CYS A 172 5.93 17.22 -11.20
CA CYS A 172 5.47 18.16 -10.20
C CYS A 172 4.39 17.52 -9.30
N LEU A 173 4.69 17.36 -8.02
CA LEU A 173 3.77 16.74 -7.05
C LEU A 173 2.53 17.61 -6.80
N ILE A 174 2.65 18.94 -6.91
CA ILE A 174 1.52 19.86 -6.73
C ILE A 174 0.56 19.71 -7.91
N CYS A 175 1.05 19.82 -9.15
CA CYS A 175 0.23 19.57 -10.34
C CYS A 175 -0.44 18.19 -10.32
N ALA A 176 0.32 17.15 -9.94
CA ALA A 176 -0.21 15.80 -9.87
C ALA A 176 -1.33 15.65 -8.83
N LYS A 177 -1.27 16.38 -7.71
CA LYS A 177 -2.33 16.42 -6.70
C LYS A 177 -3.56 17.16 -7.23
N ASP A 178 -3.37 18.28 -7.91
CA ASP A 178 -4.49 19.05 -8.49
C ASP A 178 -5.22 18.26 -9.58
N GLU A 179 -4.49 17.61 -10.48
CA GLU A 179 -5.06 16.73 -11.50
C GLU A 179 -5.80 15.53 -10.89
N GLN A 180 -5.30 15.00 -9.78
CA GLN A 180 -6.01 13.94 -9.06
C GLN A 180 -7.31 14.49 -8.45
N LYS A 181 -7.27 15.66 -7.81
CA LYS A 181 -8.45 16.32 -7.24
C LYS A 181 -9.51 16.59 -8.30
N GLN A 182 -9.12 17.04 -9.50
CA GLN A 182 -10.03 17.26 -10.63
C GLN A 182 -10.67 15.95 -11.11
N ARG A 183 -9.89 14.89 -11.29
CA ARG A 183 -10.41 13.56 -11.67
C ARG A 183 -11.40 13.01 -10.65
N ASP A 184 -11.09 13.15 -9.37
CA ASP A 184 -11.96 12.72 -8.29
C ASP A 184 -13.30 13.50 -8.29
N LEU A 185 -13.25 14.83 -8.49
CA LEU A 185 -14.45 15.67 -8.60
C LEU A 185 -15.31 15.27 -9.81
N GLU A 186 -14.69 14.97 -10.94
CA GLU A 186 -15.42 14.50 -12.11
C GLU A 186 -16.06 13.12 -11.87
N ASN A 187 -15.36 12.22 -11.17
CA ASN A 187 -15.92 10.93 -10.78
C ASN A 187 -17.14 11.09 -9.85
N ILE A 188 -17.08 12.02 -8.89
CA ILE A 188 -18.21 12.35 -8.01
C ILE A 188 -19.42 12.84 -8.82
N LYS A 189 -19.20 13.72 -9.80
CA LYS A 189 -20.26 14.18 -10.70
C LYS A 189 -20.86 13.04 -11.52
N LYS A 190 -20.04 12.12 -12.04
CA LYS A 190 -20.51 10.94 -12.78
C LYS A 190 -21.37 10.02 -11.90
N ILE A 191 -20.98 9.79 -10.65
CA ILE A 191 -21.77 9.00 -9.68
C ILE A 191 -23.13 9.66 -9.41
N ALA A 192 -23.14 10.99 -9.19
CA ALA A 192 -24.36 11.76 -8.96
C ALA A 192 -25.35 11.58 -10.13
N VAL A 193 -24.90 11.77 -11.37
CA VAL A 193 -25.73 11.62 -12.58
C VAL A 193 -26.20 10.18 -12.75
N ALA A 194 -25.31 9.20 -12.66
CA ALA A 194 -25.63 7.79 -12.91
C ALA A 194 -26.69 7.22 -11.95
N ARG A 195 -26.75 7.72 -10.71
CA ARG A 195 -27.70 7.26 -9.69
C ARG A 195 -28.88 8.22 -9.46
N GLY A 196 -28.91 9.36 -10.16
CA GLY A 196 -29.89 10.43 -9.93
C GLY A 196 -29.80 11.00 -8.52
N TRP A 197 -28.59 11.15 -7.99
CA TRP A 197 -28.31 11.68 -6.66
C TRP A 197 -27.75 13.11 -6.76
N GLN A 198 -28.00 13.94 -5.76
CA GLN A 198 -27.44 15.28 -5.66
C GLN A 198 -26.24 15.27 -4.71
N CYS A 199 -25.12 15.85 -5.12
CA CYS A 199 -23.96 16.07 -4.24
C CYS A 199 -24.19 17.37 -3.45
N LEU A 200 -24.12 17.30 -2.12
CA LEU A 200 -24.33 18.44 -1.22
C LEU A 200 -23.01 19.07 -0.77
N THR A 201 -21.88 18.37 -0.92
CA THR A 201 -20.58 18.88 -0.51
C THR A 201 -20.06 19.94 -1.48
N ILE A 202 -19.76 21.12 -0.94
CA ILE A 202 -19.20 22.26 -1.67
C ILE A 202 -17.68 22.11 -1.85
N GLU A 203 -16.98 21.52 -0.87
CA GLU A 203 -15.52 21.40 -0.87
C GLU A 203 -15.04 19.95 -0.72
N TYR A 204 -14.35 19.44 -1.74
CA TYR A 204 -13.77 18.10 -1.72
C TYR A 204 -12.31 18.12 -1.26
N LYS A 205 -12.02 17.46 -0.14
CA LYS A 205 -10.69 17.43 0.51
C LYS A 205 -9.84 16.20 0.14
N GLY A 206 -10.33 15.32 -0.74
CA GLY A 206 -9.61 14.18 -1.30
C GLY A 206 -10.36 12.84 -1.22
N CYS A 207 -9.78 11.78 -1.80
CA CYS A 207 -10.41 10.45 -1.95
C CYS A 207 -10.84 9.75 -0.66
N LYS A 208 -10.23 10.11 0.48
CA LYS A 208 -10.59 9.56 1.79
C LYS A 208 -11.64 10.40 2.52
N SER A 209 -11.96 11.59 2.01
CA SER A 209 -12.96 12.47 2.59
C SER A 209 -14.35 12.00 2.22
N ALA A 210 -15.24 11.98 3.20
CA ALA A 210 -16.63 11.63 2.96
C ALA A 210 -17.34 12.77 2.21
N VAL A 211 -18.21 12.40 1.28
CA VAL A 211 -19.02 13.33 0.49
C VAL A 211 -20.47 13.16 0.93
N ALA A 212 -21.18 14.27 1.07
CA ALA A 212 -22.60 14.32 1.40
C ALA A 212 -23.43 14.23 0.12
N TRP A 213 -24.44 13.36 0.14
CA TRP A 213 -25.29 13.02 -0.99
C TRP A 213 -26.76 13.09 -0.58
N ARG A 214 -27.64 13.41 -1.53
CA ARG A 214 -29.09 13.25 -1.42
C ARG A 214 -29.57 12.30 -2.50
N CYS A 215 -30.26 11.22 -2.13
CA CYS A 215 -30.75 10.23 -3.09
C CYS A 215 -32.07 10.67 -3.77
N LYS A 216 -32.54 9.91 -4.77
CA LYS A 216 -33.82 10.13 -5.44
C LYS A 216 -35.03 10.13 -4.50
N ASN A 217 -34.97 9.38 -3.41
CA ASN A 217 -36.02 9.33 -2.39
C ASN A 217 -35.90 10.47 -1.35
N GLY A 218 -34.98 11.43 -1.55
CA GLY A 218 -34.79 12.58 -0.66
C GLY A 218 -33.91 12.33 0.57
N HIS A 219 -33.41 11.09 0.77
CA HIS A 219 -32.55 10.80 1.92
C HIS A 219 -31.16 11.42 1.79
N GLU A 220 -30.71 12.08 2.85
CA GLU A 220 -29.36 12.63 2.98
C GLU A 220 -28.44 11.65 3.68
N PHE A 221 -27.23 11.45 3.15
CA PHE A 221 -26.26 10.53 3.70
C PHE A 221 -24.83 10.92 3.29
N THR A 222 -23.87 10.50 4.11
CA THR A 222 -22.46 10.85 3.93
C THR A 222 -21.64 9.59 3.73
N VAL A 223 -21.05 9.43 2.55
CA VAL A 223 -20.27 8.25 2.15
C VAL A 223 -19.09 8.68 1.29
N ARG A 224 -17.98 7.94 1.39
CA ARG A 224 -16.79 8.18 0.57
C ARG A 224 -17.00 7.72 -0.87
N PRO A 225 -16.44 8.41 -1.88
CA PRO A 225 -16.60 8.02 -3.28
C PRO A 225 -16.12 6.59 -3.60
N ASP A 226 -15.02 6.14 -2.98
CA ASP A 226 -14.48 4.78 -3.14
C ASP A 226 -15.45 3.68 -2.68
N SER A 227 -16.17 3.94 -1.59
CA SER A 227 -17.14 3.03 -1.00
C SER A 227 -18.39 2.92 -1.89
N ILE A 228 -18.73 3.98 -2.62
CA ILE A 228 -19.85 3.93 -3.58
C ILE A 228 -19.53 3.01 -4.77
N SER A 229 -18.26 3.00 -5.21
CA SER A 229 -17.79 2.05 -6.22
C SER A 229 -17.83 0.60 -5.71
N ALA A 230 -17.59 0.38 -4.41
CA ALA A 230 -17.72 -0.93 -3.76
C ALA A 230 -19.19 -1.35 -3.50
N GLY A 231 -20.18 -0.57 -3.95
CA GLY A 231 -21.60 -0.92 -3.86
C GLY A 231 -22.34 -0.35 -2.64
N PHE A 232 -21.67 0.41 -1.78
CA PHE A 232 -22.33 1.12 -0.69
C PHE A 232 -23.15 2.30 -1.22
N GLY A 233 -24.24 2.65 -0.54
CA GLY A 233 -25.16 3.70 -0.96
C GLY A 233 -26.05 4.19 0.16
N CYS A 234 -27.20 4.77 -0.17
CA CYS A 234 -28.16 5.23 0.82
C CYS A 234 -28.65 4.08 1.71
N MET A 235 -28.26 4.12 3.00
CA MET A 235 -28.67 3.11 3.98
C MET A 235 -30.18 3.10 4.24
N GLN A 236 -30.84 4.26 4.17
CA GLN A 236 -32.30 4.34 4.32
C GLN A 236 -32.99 3.62 3.17
N CYS A 237 -32.66 3.94 1.91
CA CYS A 237 -33.20 3.21 0.75
C CYS A 237 -32.90 1.70 0.79
N PHE A 238 -31.79 1.28 1.40
CA PHE A 238 -31.51 -0.13 1.62
C PHE A 238 -32.43 -0.76 2.68
N LYS A 239 -32.65 -0.08 3.81
CA LYS A 239 -33.61 -0.48 4.84
C LYS A 239 -35.02 -0.53 4.29
N ASP A 240 -35.48 0.51 3.60
CA ASP A 240 -36.83 0.60 3.02
C ASP A 240 -37.11 -0.53 2.05
N ARG A 241 -36.12 -0.90 1.21
CA ARG A 241 -36.25 -2.04 0.29
C ARG A 241 -36.41 -3.36 1.03
N ARG A 242 -35.67 -3.56 2.13
CA ARG A 242 -35.73 -4.79 2.95
C ARG A 242 -36.88 -4.80 3.95
N GLN A 243 -37.44 -3.66 4.30
CA GLN A 243 -38.52 -3.57 5.27
C GLN A 243 -39.75 -4.27 4.72
N LYS A 244 -40.27 -5.18 5.51
CA LYS A 244 -41.52 -5.88 5.23
C LYS A 244 -42.63 -5.09 5.90
N THR A 245 -43.50 -4.51 5.10
CA THR A 245 -44.69 -3.77 5.54
C THR A 245 -45.94 -4.54 5.15
N LEU A 246 -47.08 -4.22 5.77
CA LEU A 246 -48.36 -4.83 5.41
C LEU A 246 -48.69 -4.60 3.92
N ALA A 247 -48.47 -3.38 3.43
CA ALA A 247 -48.67 -3.02 2.03
C ALA A 247 -47.89 -3.95 1.09
N LYS A 248 -46.60 -4.21 1.37
CA LYS A 248 -45.80 -5.15 0.58
C LYS A 248 -46.34 -6.59 0.65
N MET A 249 -46.89 -7.02 1.79
CA MET A 249 -47.51 -8.34 1.90
C MET A 249 -48.81 -8.43 1.10
N GLN A 250 -49.60 -7.36 1.07
CA GLN A 250 -50.82 -7.28 0.27
C GLN A 250 -50.49 -7.26 -1.23
N ASP A 251 -49.48 -6.50 -1.65
CA ASP A 251 -48.99 -6.49 -3.03
C ASP A 251 -48.45 -7.85 -3.46
N LEU A 252 -47.71 -8.53 -2.58
CA LEU A 252 -47.22 -9.89 -2.81
C LEU A 252 -48.37 -10.89 -2.96
N ALA A 253 -49.45 -10.73 -2.19
CA ALA A 253 -50.63 -11.56 -2.32
C ALA A 253 -51.30 -11.31 -3.68
N LYS A 254 -51.53 -10.05 -4.06
CA LYS A 254 -52.12 -9.66 -5.34
C LYS A 254 -51.30 -10.19 -6.53
N ALA A 255 -49.98 -10.07 -6.48
CA ALA A 255 -49.07 -10.56 -7.51
C ALA A 255 -49.17 -12.09 -7.73
N ARG A 256 -49.63 -12.84 -6.72
CA ARG A 256 -49.85 -14.29 -6.78
C ARG A 256 -51.32 -14.68 -6.94
N GLY A 257 -52.18 -13.72 -7.33
CA GLY A 257 -53.62 -13.94 -7.51
C GLY A 257 -54.38 -14.19 -6.20
N GLY A 258 -53.83 -13.82 -5.06
CA GLY A 258 -54.45 -13.97 -3.75
C GLY A 258 -54.63 -12.65 -3.00
N VAL A 259 -55.10 -12.75 -1.75
CA VAL A 259 -55.34 -11.61 -0.86
C VAL A 259 -54.75 -11.89 0.51
N CYS A 260 -54.11 -10.89 1.13
CA CYS A 260 -53.73 -10.93 2.53
C CYS A 260 -54.90 -10.35 3.35
N LEU A 261 -55.51 -11.17 4.21
CA LEU A 261 -56.68 -10.83 5.02
C LEU A 261 -56.31 -10.19 6.37
N SER A 262 -55.02 -10.18 6.74
CA SER A 262 -54.57 -9.55 7.99
C SER A 262 -54.57 -8.03 7.89
N GLU A 263 -55.07 -7.36 8.93
CA GLU A 263 -55.12 -5.88 9.05
C GLU A 263 -53.86 -5.28 9.67
N ARG A 264 -53.07 -6.10 10.36
CA ARG A 264 -51.80 -5.70 10.99
C ARG A 264 -50.67 -6.59 10.54
N TYR A 265 -49.48 -6.01 10.39
CA TYR A 265 -48.25 -6.73 10.10
C TYR A 265 -47.35 -6.77 11.34
N ASP A 266 -47.09 -7.98 11.82
CA ASP A 266 -46.02 -8.28 12.76
C ASP A 266 -45.07 -9.29 12.10
N ALA A 267 -43.76 -9.11 12.31
CA ALA A 267 -42.73 -9.94 11.69
C ALA A 267 -42.71 -11.38 12.23
N TYR A 268 -43.20 -11.61 13.44
CA TYR A 268 -43.20 -12.88 14.14
C TYR A 268 -44.57 -13.58 14.06
N GLU A 269 -45.65 -12.83 13.86
CA GLU A 269 -46.99 -13.41 13.73
C GLU A 269 -47.25 -14.06 12.37
N ARG A 270 -48.21 -14.97 12.36
CA ARG A 270 -48.71 -15.61 11.15
C ARG A 270 -49.82 -14.76 10.54
N LEU A 271 -49.61 -14.27 9.33
CA LEU A 271 -50.61 -13.54 8.58
C LEU A 271 -51.62 -14.52 7.97
N LEU A 272 -52.86 -14.08 7.81
CA LEU A 272 -53.94 -14.82 7.16
C LEU A 272 -53.95 -14.49 5.67
N TRP A 273 -53.87 -15.52 4.84
CA TRP A 273 -53.79 -15.43 3.39
C TRP A 273 -54.95 -16.16 2.74
N GLN A 274 -55.35 -15.72 1.56
CA GLN A 274 -56.33 -16.37 0.69
C GLN A 274 -55.75 -16.49 -0.73
N CYS A 275 -55.84 -17.65 -1.38
CA CYS A 275 -55.38 -17.82 -2.76
C CYS A 275 -56.52 -17.55 -3.77
N GLN A 276 -56.18 -17.58 -5.06
CA GLN A 276 -57.13 -17.43 -6.16
C GLN A 276 -58.29 -18.43 -6.12
N ARG A 277 -58.04 -19.65 -5.63
CA ARG A 277 -59.06 -20.71 -5.47
C ARG A 277 -59.87 -20.60 -4.18
N GLY A 278 -59.64 -19.53 -3.39
CA GLY A 278 -60.39 -19.23 -2.17
C GLY A 278 -59.88 -19.91 -0.89
N HIS A 279 -58.87 -20.78 -0.96
CA HIS A 279 -58.31 -21.44 0.23
C HIS A 279 -57.69 -20.43 1.19
N ARG A 280 -57.97 -20.55 2.49
CA ARG A 280 -57.47 -19.66 3.53
C ARG A 280 -56.47 -20.38 4.44
N TRP A 281 -55.33 -19.74 4.74
CA TRP A 281 -54.32 -20.33 5.63
C TRP A 281 -53.51 -19.28 6.40
N LYS A 282 -52.89 -19.69 7.52
CA LYS A 282 -52.00 -18.86 8.33
C LYS A 282 -50.54 -19.19 8.06
N ALA A 283 -49.74 -18.21 7.63
CA ALA A 283 -48.32 -18.39 7.35
C ALA A 283 -47.49 -17.16 7.75
N HIS A 284 -46.22 -17.38 8.15
CA HIS A 284 -45.30 -16.28 8.40
C HIS A 284 -44.94 -15.59 7.08
N SER A 285 -44.82 -14.26 7.13
CA SER A 285 -44.45 -13.44 5.98
C SER A 285 -43.12 -13.87 5.33
N ARG A 286 -42.19 -14.39 6.15
CA ARG A 286 -40.89 -14.91 5.69
C ARG A 286 -41.03 -16.08 4.72
N ASP A 287 -41.92 -17.03 5.00
CA ASP A 287 -42.07 -18.24 4.19
C ASP A 287 -42.73 -17.91 2.85
N ILE A 288 -43.72 -17.01 2.89
CA ILE A 288 -44.36 -16.49 1.69
C ILE A 288 -43.36 -15.72 0.81
N CYS A 289 -42.51 -14.87 1.41
CA CYS A 289 -41.44 -14.18 0.67
C CYS A 289 -40.42 -15.15 0.05
N ARG A 290 -40.17 -16.32 0.67
CA ARG A 290 -39.25 -17.35 0.15
C ARG A 290 -39.82 -18.15 -1.02
N GLY A 291 -41.12 -18.04 -1.29
CA GLY A 291 -41.77 -18.74 -2.40
C GLY A 291 -42.86 -19.72 -1.97
N HIS A 292 -43.03 -20.00 -0.68
CA HIS A 292 -44.11 -20.86 -0.23
C HIS A 292 -45.47 -20.18 -0.44
N TRP A 293 -46.46 -20.96 -0.86
CA TRP A 293 -47.82 -20.47 -1.11
C TRP A 293 -48.86 -21.47 -0.59
N CYS A 294 -50.04 -21.50 -1.19
CA CYS A 294 -51.14 -22.37 -0.81
C CYS A 294 -50.77 -23.85 -0.98
N GLN A 295 -50.68 -24.57 0.14
CA GLN A 295 -50.41 -26.02 0.15
C GLN A 295 -51.50 -26.82 -0.57
N GLN A 296 -52.76 -26.41 -0.47
CA GLN A 296 -53.87 -27.07 -1.15
C GLN A 296 -53.72 -26.93 -2.67
N CYS A 297 -53.41 -25.74 -3.19
CA CYS A 297 -53.11 -25.57 -4.62
C CYS A 297 -51.89 -26.39 -5.05
N SER A 298 -50.81 -26.39 -4.27
CA SER A 298 -49.61 -27.18 -4.60
C SER A 298 -49.90 -28.69 -4.63
N SER A 299 -50.74 -29.20 -3.74
CA SER A 299 -51.18 -30.60 -3.77
C SER A 299 -52.05 -30.90 -4.98
N ILE A 300 -52.92 -29.97 -5.38
CA ILE A 300 -53.75 -30.12 -6.57
C ILE A 300 -52.91 -30.10 -7.85
N GLU A 301 -51.91 -29.23 -7.94
CA GLU A 301 -50.96 -29.18 -9.07
C GLU A 301 -50.17 -30.50 -9.25
N LYS A 302 -50.01 -31.28 -8.18
CA LYS A 302 -49.35 -32.61 -8.24
C LYS A 302 -50.25 -33.73 -8.75
N ILE A 303 -51.55 -33.48 -8.95
CA ILE A 303 -52.48 -34.48 -9.50
C ILE A 303 -52.25 -34.57 -11.02
N THR A 304 -51.32 -35.43 -11.44
CA THR A 304 -50.94 -35.57 -12.86
C THR A 304 -51.79 -36.58 -13.63
N ARG A 305 -52.47 -37.51 -12.94
CA ARG A 305 -53.27 -38.56 -13.59
C ARG A 305 -54.65 -38.04 -13.99
N SER A 306 -54.77 -37.68 -15.27
CA SER A 306 -56.02 -37.31 -15.94
C SER A 306 -57.08 -38.41 -15.76
N GLY A 307 -58.29 -38.03 -15.36
CA GLY A 307 -59.42 -38.96 -15.16
C GLY A 307 -59.48 -39.67 -13.81
N SER A 308 -58.53 -39.44 -12.89
CA SER A 308 -58.68 -39.92 -11.51
C SER A 308 -59.84 -39.20 -10.80
N PRO A 309 -60.51 -39.81 -9.81
CA PRO A 309 -61.58 -39.15 -9.05
C PRO A 309 -61.13 -37.81 -8.42
N ALA A 310 -59.87 -37.74 -7.99
CA ALA A 310 -59.26 -36.52 -7.47
C ALA A 310 -59.02 -35.46 -8.56
N TRP A 311 -58.62 -35.86 -9.78
CA TRP A 311 -58.48 -34.95 -10.93
C TRP A 311 -59.83 -34.42 -11.40
N ILE A 312 -60.86 -35.26 -11.45
CA ILE A 312 -62.22 -34.83 -11.82
C ILE A 312 -62.76 -33.83 -10.80
N LYS A 313 -62.49 -34.05 -9.50
CA LYS A 313 -63.00 -33.19 -8.42
C LYS A 313 -62.22 -31.88 -8.24
N TYR A 314 -60.91 -31.88 -8.47
CA TYR A 314 -60.04 -30.73 -8.14
C TYR A 314 -59.18 -30.23 -9.32
N GLY A 315 -59.09 -30.94 -10.44
CA GLY A 315 -58.28 -30.57 -11.60
C GLY A 315 -58.95 -29.59 -12.57
N SER A 316 -60.27 -29.41 -12.48
CA SER A 316 -61.08 -28.61 -13.39
C SER A 316 -61.47 -27.23 -12.82
N ILE A 317 -60.49 -26.41 -12.42
CA ILE A 317 -60.66 -24.96 -12.15
C ILE A 317 -59.36 -24.24 -12.47
#